data_AF-A0A8J5HZ42-F1
#
_entry.id   AF-A0A8J5HZ42-F1
#
_cell.length_a   1.000
_cell.length_b   1.000
_cell.length_c   1.000
_cell.angle_alpha   90.00
_cell.angle_beta   90.00
_cell.angle_gamma   90.00
#
_symmetry.space_group_name_H-M   'P 1'
#
loop_
_entity.id
_entity.type
_entity.pdbx_description
1 polymer ?
#
loop_
_entity_poly.entity_id
_entity_poly.type
_entity_poly.pdbx_seq_one_letter_code
_entity_poly.pdbx_strand_id
1 'polypeptide(L)' 'MPELVFHFDGADMRFQRDKYMIYEPEEGLFCSAIVGTDGLSILGNYQQQDMHILYDLKANVLSFVPANCDRF' A
#
# COMPACT_ATOMS: atom_id res chain seq x y z
N MET A 1 -1.39 -6.71 -14.72
CA MET A 1 -0.27 -6.10 -13.99
C MET A 1 0.14 -7.04 -12.87
N PRO A 2 1.45 -7.20 -12.58
CA PRO A 2 1.91 -8.15 -11.57
C PRO A 2 1.48 -7.76 -10.16
N GLU A 3 1.61 -8.67 -9.21
CA GLU A 3 1.54 -8.32 -7.79
C GLU A 3 2.79 -7.51 -7.40
N LEU A 4 2.61 -6.47 -6.59
CA LEU A 4 3.72 -5.76 -5.94
C LEU A 4 3.85 -6.30 -4.52
N VAL A 5 5.07 -6.62 -4.08
CA VAL A 5 5.33 -7.12 -2.73
C VAL A 5 6.40 -6.27 -2.06
N PHE A 6 6.09 -5.74 -0.87
CA PHE A 6 7.09 -5.19 0.04
C PHE A 6 7.49 -6.25 1.05
N HIS A 7 8.79 -6.57 1.06
CA HIS A 7 9.40 -7.52 1.98
C HIS A 7 9.91 -6.77 3.21
N PHE A 8 9.25 -6.96 4.34
CA PHE A 8 9.70 -6.47 5.64
C PHE A 8 10.35 -7.60 6.45
N ASP A 9 11.02 -7.24 7.53
CA ASP A 9 11.53 -8.23 8.46
C ASP A 9 10.36 -9.00 9.11
N GLY A 10 10.24 -10.29 8.77
CA GLY A 10 9.20 -11.17 9.28
C GLY A 10 7.82 -11.06 8.62
N ALA A 11 7.63 -10.23 7.58
CA ALA A 11 6.33 -10.11 6.91
C ALA A 11 6.42 -9.64 5.45
N ASP A 12 5.51 -10.15 4.61
CA ASP A 12 5.27 -9.67 3.25
C ASP A 12 3.98 -8.85 3.19
N MET A 13 4.06 -7.62 2.71
CA MET A 13 2.87 -6.82 2.35
C MET A 13 2.63 -6.93 0.83
N ARG A 14 1.46 -7.43 0.44
CA ARG A 14 1.12 -7.75 -0.96
C ARG A 14 0.04 -6.83 -1.48
N PHE A 15 0.22 -6.32 -2.69
CA PHE A 15 -0.67 -5.34 -3.30
C PHE A 15 -1.19 -5.80 -4.65
N GLN A 16 -2.50 -5.66 -4.80
CA GLN A 16 -3.15 -5.69 -6.12
C GLN A 16 -2.91 -4.38 -6.85
N ARG A 17 -3.17 -4.39 -8.17
CA ARG A 17 -2.86 -3.28 -9.10
C ARG A 17 -3.36 -1.92 -8.61
N ASP A 18 -4.58 -1.86 -8.09
CA ASP A 18 -5.26 -0.65 -7.65
C ASP A 18 -4.54 0.07 -6.50
N LYS A 19 -3.64 -0.61 -5.80
CA LYS A 19 -2.85 -0.03 -4.69
C LYS A 19 -1.52 0.57 -5.15
N TYR A 20 -1.17 0.48 -6.43
CA TYR A 20 0.05 1.10 -6.97
C TYR A 20 -0.08 1.68 -8.38
N MET A 21 -1.25 1.55 -9.03
CA MET A 21 -1.55 2.16 -10.32
C MET A 21 -2.91 2.85 -10.31
N ILE A 22 -2.95 4.04 -10.92
CA ILE A 22 -4.16 4.83 -11.15
C ILE A 22 -4.57 4.64 -12.61
N TYR A 23 -5.86 4.42 -12.86
CA TYR A 23 -6.38 4.40 -14.23
C TYR A 23 -6.84 5.80 -14.63
N GLU A 24 -6.27 6.34 -15.71
CA GLU A 24 -6.68 7.61 -16.32
C GLU A 24 -7.58 7.31 -17.53
N PRO A 25 -8.92 7.40 -17.39
CA PRO A 25 -9.86 6.99 -18.44
C PRO A 25 -9.81 7.86 -19.68
N GLU A 26 -9.46 9.15 -19.57
CA GLU A 26 -9.40 10.06 -20.73
C GLU A 26 -8.26 9.69 -21.69
N GLU A 27 -7.12 9.29 -21.13
CA GLU A 27 -5.94 8.88 -21.90
C GLU A 27 -5.93 7.36 -22.19
N GLY A 28 -6.75 6.59 -21.47
CA GLY A 28 -6.77 5.13 -21.56
C GLY A 28 -5.51 4.46 -20.99
N LEU A 29 -4.84 5.12 -20.03
CA LEU A 29 -3.53 4.73 -19.51
C LEU A 29 -3.59 4.32 -18.03
N PHE A 30 -2.60 3.54 -17.60
CA PHE A 30 -2.32 3.29 -16.19
C PHE A 30 -1.09 4.07 -15.77
N CYS A 31 -1.25 4.94 -14.79
CA CYS A 31 -0.22 5.80 -14.22
C CYS A 31 0.29 5.22 -12.90
N SER A 32 1.60 5.28 -12.66
CA SER A 32 2.20 4.81 -11.40
C SER A 32 1.78 5.71 -10.24
N ALA A 33 1.27 5.10 -9.16
CA ALA A 33 1.05 5.78 -7.88
C ALA A 33 2.29 5.75 -6.96
N ILE A 34 3.44 5.35 -7.52
CA ILE A 34 4.75 5.42 -6.87
C ILE A 34 5.51 6.58 -7.50
N VAL A 35 5.94 7.52 -6.66
CA VAL A 35 6.69 8.71 -7.07
C VAL A 35 7.99 8.79 -6.28
N GLY A 36 9.03 9.36 -6.91
CA GLY A 36 10.29 9.63 -6.23
C GLY A 36 10.15 10.74 -5.19
N THR A 37 10.80 10.58 -4.05
CA THR A 37 10.90 11.58 -2.99
C THR A 37 12.36 11.74 -2.56
N ASP A 38 12.74 12.95 -2.17
CA ASP A 38 14.05 13.20 -1.58
C ASP A 38 13.99 12.97 -0.05
N GLY A 39 14.95 12.22 0.48
CA GLY A 39 15.10 11.99 1.92
C GLY A 39 14.26 10.83 2.48
N LEU A 40 12.97 11.06 2.71
CA LEU A 40 12.09 10.10 3.40
C LEU A 40 11.29 9.25 2.42
N SER A 41 11.33 7.92 2.60
CA SER A 41 10.41 6.99 1.93
C SER A 41 9.06 6.97 2.63
N ILE A 42 7.97 7.03 1.86
CA ILE A 42 6.60 7.12 2.37
C ILE A 42 5.75 5.99 1.79
N LEU A 43 5.09 5.23 2.65
CA LEU A 43 3.98 4.36 2.27
C LEU A 43 2.69 5.17 2.31
N GLY A 44 2.22 5.61 1.14
CA GLY A 44 1.10 6.54 0.99
C GLY A 44 -0.27 5.89 1.16
N ASN A 45 -1.32 6.70 0.99
CA ASN A 45 -2.71 6.27 1.12
C ASN A 45 -3.05 5.06 0.22
N TYR A 46 -2.57 5.03 -1.03
CA TYR A 46 -2.84 3.92 -1.97
C TYR A 46 -2.36 2.57 -1.43
N GLN A 47 -1.18 2.52 -0.82
CA GLN A 47 -0.65 1.28 -0.23
C GLN A 47 -1.33 0.93 1.11
N GLN A 48 -2.02 1.87 1.76
CA GLN A 48 -2.69 1.63 3.04
C GLN A 48 -4.20 1.36 2.92
N GLN A 49 -4.80 1.52 1.75
CA GLN A 49 -6.21 1.19 1.50
C GLN A 49 -6.47 -0.31 1.71
N ASP A 50 -7.65 -0.65 2.27
CA ASP A 50 -8.09 -2.04 2.51
C ASP A 50 -7.12 -2.85 3.38
N MET A 51 -6.51 -2.18 4.34
CA MET A 51 -5.60 -2.77 5.32
C MET A 51 -6.01 -2.34 6.73
N HIS A 52 -6.02 -3.27 7.67
CA HIS A 52 -5.93 -2.93 9.09
C HIS A 52 -4.46 -2.77 9.45
N ILE A 53 -4.10 -1.59 9.95
CA ILE A 53 -2.75 -1.27 10.41
C ILE A 53 -2.81 -0.99 11.91
N LEU A 54 -2.05 -1.76 12.68
CA LEU A 54 -1.89 -1.57 14.12
C LEU A 54 -0.52 -0.98 14.40
N TYR A 55 -0.52 0.17 15.06
CA TYR A 55 0.68 0.82 15.59
C TYR A 55 0.79 0.50 17.09
N ASP A 56 1.52 -0.58 17.44
CA ASP A 56 1.78 -0.91 18.84
C ASP A 56 3.02 -0.17 19.34
N LEU A 57 2.79 1.02 19.92
CA LEU A 57 3.86 1.87 20.44
C LEU A 57 4.53 1.27 21.69
N LYS A 58 3.86 0.37 22.41
CA LYS A 58 4.41 -0.25 23.62
C LYS A 58 5.37 -1.39 23.26
N ALA A 59 5.02 -2.19 22.26
CA ALA A 59 5.89 -3.24 21.73
C ALA A 59 6.91 -2.71 20.71
N ASN A 60 6.72 -1.48 20.21
CA ASN A 60 7.48 -0.89 19.12
C ASN A 60 7.40 -1.72 17.83
N VAL A 61 6.18 -2.15 17.48
CA VAL A 61 5.88 -3.00 16.34
C VAL A 61 4.74 -2.38 15.52
N LEU A 62 4.88 -2.44 14.20
CA LEU A 62 3.79 -2.18 13.26
C LEU A 62 3.31 -3.53 12.70
N SER A 63 2.02 -3.81 12.82
CA SER A 63 1.38 -5.01 12.25
C SER A 63 0.35 -4.62 11.21
N PHE A 64 0.18 -5.45 10.19
CA PHE A 64 -0.75 -5.18 9.11
C PHE A 64 -1.41 -6.47 8.60
N VAL A 65 -2.69 -6.38 8.22
CA VAL A 65 -3.42 -7.46 7.55
C VAL A 65 -4.40 -6.86 6.53
N PRO A 66 -4.67 -7.55 5.40
CA PRO A 66 -5.76 -7.16 4.51
C PRO A 66 -7.09 -7.10 5.24
N ALA A 67 -7.90 -6.09 4.93
CA ALA A 67 -9.21 -5.89 5.52
C ALA A 67 -10.17 -5.39 4.45
N ASN A 68 -11.44 -5.79 4.55
CA ASN A 68 -12.46 -5.11 3.77
C ASN A 68 -13.02 -3.93 4.56
N CYS A 69 -12.51 -2.74 4.29
CA CYS A 69 -12.89 -1.51 5.00
C CYS A 69 -14.21 -0.90 4.49
N ASP A 70 -14.84 -1.48 3.48
CA ASP A 70 -16.14 -1.03 2.94
C ASP A 70 -17.36 -1.66 3.64
N ARG A 71 -17.14 -2.61 4.56
CA ARG A 71 -18.21 -3.25 5.34
C ARG A 71 -18.09 -2.89 6.82
N PHE A 72 -19.17 -2.34 7.36
CA PHE A 72 -19.38 -2.09 8.78
C PHE A 72 -20.11 -3.27 9.45
#